data_AF-A0A1Q5DXP7-F1
#
_entry.id   AF-A0A1Q5DXP7-F1
#
_cell.length_a   1.000
_cell.length_b   1.000
_cell.length_c   1.000
_cell.angle_alpha   90.00
_cell.angle_beta   90.00
_cell.angle_gamma   90.00
#
_symmetry.space_group_name_H-M   'P 1'
#
loop_
_entity.id
_entity.type
_entity.pdbx_description
1 polymer ?
#
loop_
_entity_poly.entity_id
_entity_poly.type
_entity_poly.pdbx_seq_one_letter_code
_entity_poly.pdbx_strand_id
1 'polypeptide(L)'
;MTAWDIKPQGVQGQLKKVGTHAGDLEKALNSMVTAMSEAATHAGTAVPGSAASLPVAGPVAVGAEPLSHPSLGPVAAALGTYITERKPQLKSMAERIQAAVLGAATATSEYVEGDLDTAKRAQDAAKSVRLDVLKDIRAGK
;
A
#
# COMPACT_ATOMS: atom_id res chain seq x y z
N MET A 1 -5.59 38.34 -15.29
CA MET A 1 -4.46 37.41 -15.53
C MET A 1 -4.09 36.79 -14.21
N THR A 2 -4.41 35.50 -14.05
CA THR A 2 -4.51 34.80 -12.77
C THR A 2 -3.15 34.45 -12.21
N ALA A 3 -2.99 34.50 -10.89
CA ALA A 3 -1.73 34.32 -10.16
C ALA A 3 -1.08 32.91 -10.27
N TRP A 4 -1.54 32.08 -11.21
CA TRP A 4 -1.05 30.74 -11.46
C TRP A 4 -0.22 30.76 -12.73
N ASP A 5 1.09 30.60 -12.60
CA ASP A 5 2.02 30.36 -13.71
C ASP A 5 2.52 28.91 -13.60
N ILE A 6 1.71 27.97 -14.09
CA ILE A 6 2.09 26.55 -14.15
C ILE A 6 2.83 26.30 -15.46
N LYS A 7 3.96 25.58 -15.40
CA LYS A 7 4.67 25.03 -16.58
C LYS A 7 4.25 23.58 -16.79
N PRO A 8 3.32 23.26 -17.72
CA PRO A 8 2.75 21.90 -17.85
C PRO A 8 3.81 20.83 -18.14
N GLN A 9 4.78 21.16 -18.99
CA GLN A 9 5.94 20.30 -19.29
C GLN A 9 6.76 19.96 -18.03
N GLY A 10 6.96 20.94 -17.15
CA GLY A 10 7.65 20.74 -15.88
C GLY A 10 6.89 19.81 -14.95
N VAL A 11 5.56 19.97 -14.86
CA VAL A 11 4.69 19.10 -14.05
C VAL A 11 4.72 17.67 -14.59
N GLN A 12 4.57 17.46 -15.89
CA GLN A 12 4.66 16.12 -16.49
C GLN A 12 6.00 15.42 -16.19
N GLY A 13 7.11 16.16 -16.24
CA GLY A 13 8.41 15.64 -15.86
C GLY A 13 8.48 15.17 -14.40
N GLN A 14 7.88 15.93 -13.48
CA GLN A 14 7.82 15.53 -12.06
C GLN A 14 6.87 14.36 -11.83
N LEU A 15 5.71 14.33 -12.48
CA LEU A 15 4.76 13.22 -12.38
C LEU A 15 5.40 11.91 -12.83
N LYS A 16 6.22 11.94 -13.90
CA LYS A 16 6.96 10.76 -14.36
C LYS A 16 7.95 10.27 -13.29
N LYS A 17 8.72 11.18 -12.67
CA LYS A 17 9.65 10.82 -11.59
C LYS A 17 8.93 10.22 -10.38
N VAL A 18 7.82 10.83 -9.96
CA VAL A 18 7.00 10.31 -8.86
C VAL A 18 6.45 8.93 -9.19
N GLY A 19 6.00 8.69 -10.44
CA GLY A 19 5.57 7.38 -10.91
C GLY A 19 6.68 6.32 -10.81
N THR A 20 7.92 6.67 -11.21
CA THR A 20 9.07 5.77 -11.05
C THR A 20 9.33 5.44 -9.57
N HIS A 21 9.38 6.44 -8.71
CA HIS A 21 9.60 6.24 -7.27
C HIS A 21 8.45 5.47 -6.60
N ALA A 22 7.21 5.65 -7.05
CA ALA A 22 6.07 4.88 -6.57
C ALA A 22 6.22 3.39 -6.93
N GLY A 23 6.71 3.07 -8.13
CA GLY A 23 7.01 1.69 -8.53
C GLY A 23 8.16 1.08 -7.73
N ASP A 24 9.20 1.85 -7.40
CA ASP A 24 10.28 1.37 -6.54
C ASP A 24 9.81 1.15 -5.09
N LEU A 25 8.92 2.01 -4.59
CA LEU A 25 8.26 1.83 -3.31
C LEU A 25 7.40 0.55 -3.27
N GLU A 26 6.65 0.26 -4.33
CA GLU A 26 5.87 -0.98 -4.44
C GLU A 26 6.78 -2.22 -4.37
N LYS A 27 7.88 -2.22 -5.12
CA LYS A 27 8.88 -3.31 -5.06
C LYS A 27 9.44 -3.49 -3.65
N ALA A 28 9.80 -2.40 -2.98
CA ALA A 28 10.31 -2.43 -1.62
C ALA A 28 9.28 -2.97 -0.62
N LEU A 29 8.01 -2.57 -0.75
CA LEU A 29 6.92 -3.10 0.09
C LEU A 29 6.73 -4.61 -0.11
N ASN A 30 6.69 -5.07 -1.36
CA ASN A 30 6.56 -6.50 -1.67
C ASN A 30 7.73 -7.30 -1.11
N SER A 31 8.97 -6.79 -1.29
CA SER A 31 10.16 -7.41 -0.73
C SER A 31 10.12 -7.48 0.79
N MET A 32 9.65 -6.42 1.47
CA MET A 32 9.47 -6.42 2.92
C MET A 32 8.48 -7.50 3.35
N VAL A 33 7.31 -7.61 2.71
CA VAL A 33 6.31 -8.63 3.06
C VAL A 33 6.87 -10.04 2.89
N THR A 34 7.58 -10.31 1.78
CA THR A 34 8.26 -11.59 1.56
C THR A 34 9.28 -11.89 2.65
N ALA A 35 10.18 -10.94 2.94
CA ALA A 35 11.22 -11.12 3.95
C ALA A 35 10.64 -11.35 5.35
N MET A 36 9.52 -10.71 5.70
CA MET A 36 8.85 -10.94 6.98
C MET A 36 8.17 -12.31 7.05
N SER A 37 7.60 -12.80 5.95
CA SER A 37 7.03 -14.15 5.87
C SER A 37 8.11 -15.23 5.99
N GLU A 38 9.25 -15.03 5.31
CA GLU A 38 10.42 -15.91 5.43
C GLU A 38 10.98 -15.89 6.85
N ALA A 39 11.16 -14.70 7.43
CA ALA A 39 11.61 -14.54 8.81
C ALA A 39 10.64 -15.21 9.81
N ALA A 40 9.33 -15.11 9.60
CA ALA A 40 8.34 -15.79 10.43
C ALA A 40 8.43 -17.32 10.32
N THR A 41 8.75 -17.83 9.13
CA THR A 41 8.91 -19.27 8.88
C THR A 41 10.19 -19.82 9.50
N HIS A 42 11.27 -19.03 9.48
CA HIS A 42 12.59 -19.43 9.99
C HIS A 42 12.83 -19.06 11.46
N ALA A 43 12.03 -18.16 12.02
CA ALA A 43 12.06 -17.86 13.44
C ALA A 43 11.46 -19.05 14.20
N GLY A 44 12.34 -19.92 14.68
CA GLY A 44 12.00 -21.20 15.30
C GLY A 44 10.96 -21.12 16.42
N THR A 45 10.60 -22.29 16.93
CA THR A 45 9.50 -22.45 17.87
C THR A 45 10.01 -22.34 19.31
N ALA A 46 9.92 -21.16 19.93
CA ALA A 46 10.06 -21.02 21.38
C ALA A 46 8.72 -21.37 22.04
N VAL A 47 8.33 -22.64 21.94
CA VAL A 47 7.04 -23.13 22.42
C VAL A 47 7.30 -24.29 23.40
N PRO A 48 6.61 -24.36 24.55
CA PRO A 48 6.74 -25.51 25.47
C PRO A 48 6.57 -26.82 24.70
N GLY A 49 7.37 -27.85 25.02
CA GLY A 49 7.52 -29.05 24.18
C GLY A 49 6.23 -29.78 23.79
N SER A 50 5.13 -29.60 24.53
CA SER A 50 3.80 -30.12 24.21
C SER A 50 3.04 -29.34 23.12
N ALA A 51 3.57 -28.19 22.67
CA ALA A 51 2.95 -27.30 21.69
C ALA A 51 3.90 -26.96 20.52
N ALA A 52 5.05 -27.64 20.40
CA ALA A 52 5.94 -27.54 19.23
C ALA A 52 5.31 -28.12 17.94
N SER A 53 4.42 -29.09 18.10
CA SER A 53 3.63 -29.70 17.04
C SER A 53 2.14 -29.59 17.36
N LEU A 54 1.39 -28.89 16.51
CA LEU A 54 -0.07 -28.84 16.60
C LEU A 54 -0.67 -30.03 15.84
N PRO A 55 -1.51 -30.87 16.47
CA PRO A 55 -2.17 -31.96 15.77
C PRO A 55 -3.16 -31.39 14.74
N VAL A 56 -3.13 -31.93 13.53
CA VAL A 56 -4.12 -31.63 12.49
C VAL A 56 -5.40 -32.37 12.84
N ALA A 57 -6.48 -31.63 13.10
CA ALA A 57 -7.79 -32.22 13.38
C ALA A 57 -8.38 -32.81 12.09
N GLY A 58 -8.47 -34.14 12.03
CA GLY A 58 -9.07 -34.89 10.92
C GLY A 58 -9.06 -36.40 11.19
N PRO A 59 -9.87 -37.19 10.46
CA PRO A 59 -9.86 -38.64 10.60
C PRO A 59 -8.49 -39.18 10.18
N VAL A 60 -7.73 -39.72 11.14
CA VAL A 60 -6.49 -40.47 10.87
C VAL A 60 -6.82 -41.95 10.74
N ALA A 61 -6.17 -42.64 9.81
CA ALA A 61 -6.30 -44.09 9.66
C ALA A 61 -5.82 -44.79 10.94
N VAL A 62 -6.50 -45.87 11.34
CA VAL A 62 -6.14 -46.65 12.54
C VAL A 62 -4.72 -47.18 12.39
N GLY A 63 -3.80 -46.72 13.25
CA GLY A 63 -2.38 -47.09 13.24
C GLY A 63 -1.43 -46.12 12.53
N ALA A 64 -1.93 -45.02 11.94
CA ALA A 64 -1.08 -43.97 11.38
C ALA A 64 -0.66 -42.95 12.45
N GLU A 65 0.57 -42.44 12.37
CA GLU A 65 1.00 -41.33 13.22
C GLU A 65 0.12 -40.08 12.98
N PRO A 66 -0.25 -39.33 14.03
CA PRO A 66 -1.01 -38.10 13.88
C PRO A 66 -0.28 -37.10 12.99
N LEU A 67 -0.97 -36.59 11.97
CA LEU A 67 -0.49 -35.47 11.18
C LEU A 67 -0.29 -34.26 12.10
N SER A 68 0.88 -33.65 12.09
CA SER A 68 1.16 -32.43 12.86
C SER A 68 1.84 -31.37 12.01
N HIS A 69 1.57 -30.11 12.34
CA HIS A 69 2.28 -28.97 11.76
C HIS A 69 3.07 -28.22 12.84
N PRO A 70 4.24 -27.68 12.50
CA PRO A 70 5.03 -26.87 13.42
C PRO A 70 4.22 -25.66 13.86
N SER A 71 4.18 -25.40 15.17
CA SER A 71 3.60 -24.17 15.69
C SER A 71 4.45 -22.97 15.31
N LEU A 72 3.85 -21.82 14.99
CA LEU A 72 4.59 -20.59 14.75
C LEU A 72 5.07 -20.01 16.09
N GLY A 73 6.36 -19.68 16.20
CA GLY A 73 6.95 -19.13 17.40
C GLY A 73 6.50 -17.69 17.72
N PRO A 74 6.84 -17.15 18.91
CA PRO A 74 6.45 -15.80 19.33
C PRO A 74 6.94 -14.69 18.39
N VAL A 75 8.06 -14.90 17.68
CA VAL A 75 8.58 -13.97 16.68
C VAL A 75 7.67 -13.89 15.45
N ALA A 76 7.16 -15.03 14.97
CA ALA A 76 6.21 -15.07 13.87
C ALA A 76 4.90 -14.35 14.24
N ALA A 77 4.43 -14.54 15.47
CA ALA A 77 3.27 -13.80 15.99
C ALA A 77 3.54 -12.29 16.04
N ALA A 78 4.71 -11.86 16.54
CA ALA A 78 5.08 -10.45 16.59
C ALA A 78 5.18 -9.82 15.19
N LEU A 79 5.76 -10.51 14.20
CA LEU A 79 5.83 -10.05 12.82
C LEU A 79 4.43 -9.92 12.18
N GLY A 80 3.55 -10.89 12.41
CA GLY A 80 2.14 -10.82 11.96
C GLY A 80 1.39 -9.63 12.58
N THR A 81 1.61 -9.37 13.87
CA THR A 81 1.00 -8.23 14.57
C THR A 81 1.54 -6.91 14.01
N TYR A 82 2.86 -6.79 13.83
CA TYR A 82 3.49 -5.61 13.23
C TYR A 82 2.93 -5.30 11.84
N ILE A 83 2.82 -6.29 10.95
CA ILE A 83 2.28 -6.07 9.60
C ILE A 83 0.83 -5.59 9.68
N THR A 84 0.03 -6.21 10.54
CA THR A 84 -1.38 -5.86 10.73
C THR A 84 -1.54 -4.41 11.18
N GLU A 85 -0.75 -4.00 12.17
CA GLU A 85 -0.74 -2.64 12.70
C GLU A 85 -0.13 -1.61 11.73
N ARG A 86 0.80 -2.03 10.86
CA ARG A 86 1.50 -1.15 9.91
C ARG A 86 0.76 -0.97 8.58
N LYS A 87 -0.17 -1.88 8.26
CA LYS A 87 -0.97 -1.85 7.03
C LYS A 87 -1.72 -0.53 6.80
N PRO A 88 -2.39 0.09 7.81
CA PRO A 88 -3.09 1.36 7.61
C PRO A 88 -2.16 2.51 7.20
N GLN A 89 -0.95 2.57 7.75
CA GLN A 89 0.02 3.63 7.45
C GLN A 89 0.59 3.44 6.04
N LEU A 90 0.88 2.20 5.63
CA LEU A 90 1.30 1.89 4.26
C LEU A 90 0.20 2.26 3.24
N LYS A 91 -1.05 1.93 3.55
CA LYS A 91 -2.21 2.30 2.72
C LYS A 91 -2.36 3.82 2.62
N SER A 92 -2.30 4.53 3.75
CA SER A 92 -2.39 5.99 3.79
C SER A 92 -1.29 6.66 2.96
N MET A 93 -0.06 6.13 3.00
CA MET A 93 1.04 6.63 2.17
C MET A 93 0.73 6.48 0.67
N ALA A 94 0.24 5.32 0.24
CA ALA A 94 -0.15 5.08 -1.14
C ALA A 94 -1.31 6.00 -1.59
N GLU A 95 -2.34 6.15 -0.76
CA GLU A 95 -3.49 7.02 -1.03
C GLU A 95 -3.05 8.49 -1.22
N ARG A 96 -2.09 8.97 -0.41
CA ARG A 96 -1.54 10.33 -0.52
C ARG A 96 -0.71 10.52 -1.78
N ILE A 97 0.12 9.55 -2.16
CA ILE A 97 0.89 9.59 -3.41
C ILE A 97 -0.08 9.65 -4.60
N GLN A 98 -1.10 8.79 -4.60
CA GLN A 98 -2.10 8.76 -5.65
C GLN A 98 -2.88 10.08 -5.73
N ALA A 99 -3.32 10.62 -4.59
CA ALA A 99 -4.06 11.88 -4.56
C ALA A 99 -3.22 13.05 -5.10
N ALA A 100 -1.95 13.12 -4.73
CA ALA A 100 -1.03 14.13 -5.21
C ALA A 100 -0.81 14.04 -6.73
N VAL A 101 -0.55 12.83 -7.25
CA VAL A 101 -0.34 12.60 -8.69
C VAL A 101 -1.59 12.92 -9.50
N LEU A 102 -2.75 12.42 -9.07
CA LEU A 102 -4.03 12.65 -9.77
C LEU A 102 -4.41 14.13 -9.73
N GLY A 103 -4.36 14.79 -8.58
CA GLY A 103 -4.71 16.20 -8.50
C GLY A 103 -3.77 17.09 -9.29
N ALA A 104 -2.46 16.82 -9.27
CA ALA A 104 -1.50 17.58 -10.07
C ALA A 104 -1.72 17.38 -11.57
N ALA A 105 -2.00 16.15 -12.01
CA ALA A 105 -2.30 15.86 -13.41
C ALA A 105 -3.61 16.53 -13.87
N THR A 106 -4.69 16.36 -13.10
CA THR A 106 -5.99 16.96 -13.39
C THR A 106 -5.90 18.48 -13.38
N ALA A 107 -5.34 19.09 -12.33
CA ALA A 107 -5.22 20.54 -12.25
C ALA A 107 -4.40 21.13 -13.41
N THR A 108 -3.39 20.41 -13.91
CA THR A 108 -2.62 20.84 -15.07
C THR A 108 -3.43 20.77 -16.36
N SER A 109 -4.27 19.73 -16.53
CA SER A 109 -5.18 19.61 -17.68
C SER A 109 -6.18 20.76 -17.69
N GLU A 110 -6.88 20.96 -16.57
CA GLU A 110 -7.87 22.03 -16.43
C GLU A 110 -7.24 23.42 -16.62
N TYR A 111 -6.03 23.63 -16.11
CA TYR A 111 -5.28 24.87 -16.32
C TYR A 111 -4.99 25.13 -17.81
N VAL A 112 -4.60 24.10 -18.56
CA VAL A 112 -4.35 24.21 -20.02
C VAL A 112 -5.65 24.45 -20.79
N GLU A 113 -6.75 23.86 -20.35
CA GLU A 113 -8.08 24.03 -20.95
C GLU A 113 -8.76 25.35 -20.55
N GLY A 114 -8.22 26.06 -19.56
CA GLY A 114 -8.71 27.36 -19.10
C GLY A 114 -9.77 27.30 -17.98
N ASP A 115 -10.10 26.12 -17.46
CA ASP A 115 -11.02 25.95 -16.33
C ASP A 115 -10.27 26.03 -14.99
N LEU A 116 -10.05 27.26 -14.53
CA LEU A 116 -9.28 27.52 -13.31
C LEU A 116 -10.00 27.11 -12.02
N ASP A 117 -11.33 27.10 -12.02
CA ASP A 117 -12.13 26.71 -10.84
C ASP A 117 -12.07 25.20 -10.63
N THR A 118 -12.14 24.42 -11.70
CA THR A 118 -11.94 22.96 -11.63
C THR A 118 -10.48 22.62 -11.32
N ALA A 119 -9.52 23.38 -11.87
CA ALA A 119 -8.11 23.21 -11.53
C ALA A 119 -7.84 23.39 -10.02
N LYS A 120 -8.44 24.43 -9.42
CA LYS A 120 -8.35 24.69 -7.98
C LYS A 120 -9.00 23.57 -7.16
N ARG A 121 -10.22 23.16 -7.54
CA ARG A 121 -10.93 22.05 -6.86
C ARG A 121 -10.10 20.76 -6.87
N ALA A 122 -9.45 20.43 -7.97
CA ALA A 122 -8.59 19.26 -8.07
C ALA A 122 -7.38 19.34 -7.11
N GLN A 123 -6.74 20.51 -6.98
CA GLN A 123 -5.66 20.69 -6.00
C GLN A 123 -6.15 20.60 -4.55
N ASP A 124 -7.28 21.22 -4.23
CA ASP A 124 -7.86 21.18 -2.88
C ASP A 124 -8.26 19.75 -2.48
N ALA A 125 -8.80 18.98 -3.43
CA ALA A 125 -9.09 17.55 -3.25
C ALA A 125 -7.80 16.73 -3.01
N ALA A 126 -6.72 17.00 -3.75
CA ALA A 126 -5.45 16.32 -3.51
C ALA A 126 -4.84 16.66 -2.14
N LYS A 127 -4.89 17.93 -1.73
CA LYS A 127 -4.42 18.39 -0.41
C LYS A 127 -5.17 17.70 0.73
N SER A 128 -6.46 17.45 0.54
CA SER A 128 -7.32 16.75 1.51
C SER A 128 -7.38 15.23 1.31
N VAL A 129 -6.60 14.67 0.37
CA VAL A 129 -6.53 13.23 0.07
C VAL A 129 -7.90 12.63 -0.33
N ARG A 130 -8.73 13.42 -1.01
CA ARG A 130 -10.08 13.04 -1.47
C ARG A 130 -10.01 12.37 -2.85
N LEU A 131 -9.65 11.09 -2.85
CA LEU A 131 -9.51 10.29 -4.07
C LEU A 131 -10.82 10.06 -4.83
N ASP A 132 -11.95 10.04 -4.12
CA ASP A 132 -13.30 9.99 -4.68
C ASP A 132 -13.55 11.21 -5.59
N VAL A 133 -13.39 12.41 -5.04
CA VAL A 133 -13.60 13.67 -5.74
C VAL A 133 -12.68 13.79 -6.96
N LEU A 134 -11.41 13.37 -6.82
CA LEU A 134 -10.44 13.41 -7.92
C LEU A 134 -10.83 12.49 -9.09
N LYS A 135 -11.43 11.33 -8.81
CA LYS A 135 -11.92 10.41 -9.84
C LYS A 135 -13.15 10.95 -10.53
N ASP A 136 -14.07 11.55 -9.76
CA ASP A 136 -15.30 12.13 -10.30
C ASP A 136 -14.99 13.33 -11.22
N ILE A 137 -14.06 14.21 -10.83
CA ILE A 137 -13.60 15.33 -11.66
C ILE A 137 -13.04 14.83 -12.99
N ARG A 138 -12.28 13.72 -12.99
CA ARG A 138 -11.73 13.13 -14.22
C ARG A 138 -12.81 12.47 -15.09
N ALA A 139 -13.85 11.88 -14.48
CA ALA A 139 -14.90 11.16 -15.19
C ALA A 139 -16.00 12.09 -15.77
N GLY A 140 -16.10 13.32 -15.27
CA GLY A 140 -17.09 14.32 -15.71
C GLY A 140 -16.71 15.12 -16.98
N LYS A 141 -15.76 14.62 -17.77
CA LYS A 141 -15.37 15.16 -19.09
C LYS A 141 -15.73 14.20 -20.21
#